data_AF-A0A937WRZ9-F1
#
_entry.id   AF-A0A937WRZ9-F1
#
_cell.length_a   1.000
_cell.length_b   1.000
_cell.length_c   1.000
_cell.angle_alpha   90.00
_cell.angle_beta   90.00
_cell.angle_gamma   90.00
#
_symmetry.space_group_name_H-M   'P 1'
#
loop_
_entity.id
_entity.type
_entity.pdbx_description
1 polymer ?
#
loop_
_entity_poly.entity_id
_entity_poly.type
_entity_poly.pdbx_seq_one_letter_code
_entity_poly.pdbx_strand_id
1 'polypeptide(L)'
;MMLQGTLEKEKIGKIVELLKQSKSILFITGAGISADSGLPTYRGEGGLYNTTATDEGIPIETILAGEMIKTRPELVWKYLGQIEKRTRTAKFNRAHEVIAEMEKHFPHVLVFTQNIDGFHAQAGSKNVIDIHGDMHKVYCPKCFWSKKLDNYEQLSSSPTCPDCGAVIRPDVVFFGENLPEDKI
;
A
#
# COMPACT_ATOMS: atom_id res chain seq x y z
N MET A 1 28.46 4.69 -22.02
CA MET A 1 28.02 3.50 -21.25
C MET A 1 28.93 3.18 -20.05
N MET A 2 30.27 3.15 -20.16
CA MET A 2 31.15 2.84 -18.99
C MET A 2 31.16 3.89 -17.86
N LEU A 3 31.04 5.20 -18.18
CA LEU A 3 31.07 6.27 -17.16
C LEU A 3 29.87 6.22 -16.20
N GLN A 4 28.70 5.81 -16.69
CA GLN A 4 27.45 5.77 -15.91
C GLN A 4 27.51 4.65 -14.84
N GLY A 5 28.04 3.48 -15.19
CA GLY A 5 28.26 2.38 -14.24
C GLY A 5 29.35 2.66 -13.19
N THR A 6 30.34 3.50 -13.50
CA THR A 6 31.36 3.92 -12.51
C THR A 6 30.79 4.91 -11.49
N LEU A 7 30.00 5.89 -11.96
CA LEU A 7 29.28 6.85 -11.11
C LEU A 7 28.26 6.15 -10.18
N GLU A 8 27.59 5.10 -10.64
CA GLU A 8 26.71 4.28 -9.81
C GLU A 8 27.46 3.51 -8.73
N LYS A 9 28.60 2.89 -9.07
CA LYS A 9 29.44 2.18 -8.10
C LYS A 9 29.97 3.11 -7.00
N GLU A 10 30.39 4.32 -7.35
CA GLU A 10 30.88 5.29 -6.36
C GLU A 10 29.76 5.72 -5.40
N LYS A 11 28.55 5.98 -5.93
CA LYS A 11 27.37 6.32 -5.13
C LYS A 11 26.99 5.18 -4.19
N ILE A 12 26.96 3.94 -4.69
CA ILE A 12 26.70 2.75 -3.88
C ILE A 12 27.76 2.62 -2.79
N GLY A 13 29.05 2.83 -3.11
CA GLY A 13 30.14 2.80 -2.14
C GLY A 13 29.93 3.81 -1.00
N LYS A 14 29.55 5.05 -1.33
CA LYS A 14 29.22 6.08 -0.33
C LYS A 14 28.04 5.67 0.56
N ILE A 15 26.99 5.08 -0.02
CA ILE A 15 25.85 4.57 0.75
C ILE A 15 26.29 3.45 1.69
N VAL A 16 27.14 2.52 1.23
CA VAL A 16 27.66 1.43 2.06
C VAL A 16 28.46 1.97 3.25
N GLU A 17 29.30 2.98 3.06
CA GLU A 17 30.06 3.58 4.17
C GLU A 17 29.14 4.28 5.18
N LEU A 18 28.10 4.98 4.73
CA LEU A 18 27.09 5.56 5.62
C LEU A 18 26.33 4.48 6.40
N LEU A 19 25.93 3.40 5.71
CA LEU A 19 25.22 2.28 6.33
C LEU A 19 26.07 1.60 7.40
N LYS A 20 27.37 1.33 7.15
CA LYS A 20 28.27 0.71 8.14
C LYS A 20 28.33 1.45 9.48
N GLN A 21 28.16 2.77 9.47
CA GLN A 21 28.21 3.62 10.66
C GLN A 21 26.81 3.87 11.27
N SER A 22 25.75 3.44 10.59
CA SER A 22 24.38 3.72 10.99
C SER A 22 23.87 2.72 12.04
N LYS A 23 23.19 3.24 13.06
CA LYS A 23 22.48 2.42 14.06
C LYS A 23 20.98 2.36 13.81
N SER A 24 20.46 3.34 13.07
CA SER A 24 19.04 3.50 12.78
C SER A 24 18.83 3.81 11.31
N ILE A 25 17.92 3.09 10.67
CA ILE A 25 17.59 3.26 9.25
C ILE A 25 16.08 3.41 9.12
N LEU A 26 15.66 4.47 8.41
CA LEU A 26 14.28 4.69 8.02
C LEU A 26 14.14 4.47 6.51
N PHE A 27 13.34 3.49 6.13
CA PHE A 27 12.92 3.29 4.74
C PHE A 27 11.59 4.01 4.51
N ILE A 28 11.60 5.04 3.66
CA ILE A 28 10.36 5.68 3.19
C ILE A 28 10.05 5.09 1.82
N THR A 29 8.92 4.39 1.70
CA THR A 29 8.56 3.67 0.47
C THR A 29 7.19 4.08 -0.06
N GLY A 30 6.99 3.87 -1.35
CA GLY A 30 5.74 4.08 -2.07
C GLY A 30 5.68 3.17 -3.28
N ALA A 31 4.70 3.37 -4.18
CA ALA A 31 4.34 2.38 -5.20
C ALA A 31 5.49 1.91 -6.10
N GLY A 32 6.52 2.75 -6.30
CA GLY A 32 7.70 2.40 -7.08
C GLY A 32 8.46 1.17 -6.58
N ILE A 33 8.49 0.91 -5.26
CA ILE A 33 9.16 -0.30 -4.74
C ILE A 33 8.43 -1.58 -5.16
N SER A 34 7.12 -1.51 -5.42
CA SER A 34 6.29 -2.64 -5.84
C SER A 34 6.15 -2.76 -7.35
N ALA A 35 6.79 -1.89 -8.15
CA ALA A 35 6.72 -1.94 -9.60
C ALA A 35 7.25 -3.27 -10.16
N ASP A 36 8.39 -3.75 -9.64
CA ASP A 36 8.97 -5.06 -10.03
C ASP A 36 8.12 -6.26 -9.55
N SER A 37 7.10 -6.01 -8.73
CA SER A 37 6.09 -7.01 -8.34
C SER A 37 4.94 -7.11 -9.34
N GLY A 38 4.98 -6.33 -10.44
CA GLY A 38 3.92 -6.23 -11.43
C GLY A 38 2.77 -5.31 -11.00
N LEU A 39 2.91 -4.56 -9.90
CA LEU A 39 1.91 -3.60 -9.48
C LEU A 39 2.02 -2.31 -10.31
N PRO A 40 0.91 -1.80 -10.86
CA PRO A 40 0.94 -0.50 -11.50
C PRO A 40 1.28 0.56 -10.45
N THR A 41 2.14 1.51 -10.82
CA THR A 41 2.33 2.68 -9.98
C THR A 41 1.10 3.57 -10.04
N TYR A 42 0.96 4.48 -9.07
CA TYR A 42 -0.19 5.39 -9.07
C TYR A 42 -0.13 6.36 -10.28
N ARG A 43 0.97 7.09 -10.43
CA ARG A 43 1.13 8.17 -11.43
C ARG A 43 2.15 7.88 -12.54
N GLY A 44 2.71 6.68 -12.62
CA GLY A 44 3.70 6.31 -13.64
C GLY A 44 3.08 5.63 -14.86
N GLU A 45 3.91 5.13 -15.77
CA GLU A 45 3.45 4.41 -16.98
C GLU A 45 2.60 3.19 -16.61
N GLY A 46 1.48 3.00 -17.32
CA GLY A 46 0.48 1.98 -17.01
C GLY A 46 -0.27 2.19 -15.68
N GLY A 47 -0.12 3.35 -15.04
CA GLY A 47 -0.70 3.63 -13.75
C GLY A 47 -2.23 3.63 -13.74
N LEU A 48 -2.81 3.39 -12.57
CA LEU A 48 -4.27 3.34 -12.36
C LEU A 48 -4.99 4.62 -12.83
N TYR A 49 -4.25 5.73 -12.98
CA TYR A 49 -4.73 7.06 -13.34
C TYR A 49 -4.59 7.41 -14.82
N ASN A 50 -3.93 6.56 -15.63
CA ASN A 50 -3.69 6.86 -17.04
C ASN A 50 -4.88 6.54 -17.96
N THR A 51 -6.02 6.12 -17.39
CA THR A 51 -7.26 5.90 -18.14
C THR A 51 -8.25 7.02 -17.81
N THR A 52 -8.60 7.78 -18.85
CA THR A 52 -9.61 8.82 -18.87
C THR A 52 -10.94 8.30 -18.35
N ALA A 53 -11.32 8.77 -17.16
CA ALA A 53 -12.59 8.53 -16.47
C ALA A 53 -12.97 7.05 -16.24
N THR A 54 -13.58 6.80 -15.07
CA THR A 54 -14.24 5.54 -14.74
C THR A 54 -15.42 5.28 -15.68
N ASP A 55 -16.01 4.07 -15.66
CA ASP A 55 -17.23 3.77 -16.43
C ASP A 55 -18.35 4.80 -16.16
N GLU A 56 -18.33 5.42 -14.98
CA GLU A 56 -19.27 6.42 -14.49
C GLU A 56 -18.91 7.86 -14.92
N GLY A 57 -17.82 8.07 -15.66
CA GLY A 57 -17.35 9.40 -16.04
C GLY A 57 -16.70 10.18 -14.88
N ILE A 58 -16.45 9.54 -13.74
CA ILE A 58 -15.90 10.16 -12.52
C ILE A 58 -14.38 9.86 -12.45
N PRO A 59 -13.52 10.82 -12.04
CA PRO A 59 -12.11 10.52 -11.78
C PRO A 59 -11.95 9.46 -10.68
N ILE A 60 -10.97 8.57 -10.82
CA ILE A 60 -10.75 7.50 -9.84
C ILE A 60 -10.33 8.07 -8.46
N GLU A 61 -9.66 9.24 -8.41
CA GLU A 61 -9.41 9.96 -7.15
C GLU A 61 -10.70 10.33 -6.45
N THR A 62 -11.69 10.80 -7.22
CA THR A 62 -12.98 11.19 -6.69
C THR A 62 -13.71 9.96 -6.18
N ILE A 63 -13.71 8.84 -6.94
CA ILE A 63 -14.30 7.57 -6.48
C ILE A 63 -13.64 7.10 -5.17
N LEU A 64 -12.31 7.14 -5.08
CA LEU A 64 -11.54 6.71 -3.90
C LEU A 64 -11.38 7.82 -2.86
N ALA A 65 -12.41 8.65 -2.67
CA ALA A 65 -12.46 9.70 -1.65
C ALA A 65 -13.28 9.27 -0.43
N GLY A 66 -12.91 9.79 0.76
CA GLY A 66 -13.56 9.46 2.02
C GLY A 66 -15.05 9.80 2.06
N GLU A 67 -15.49 10.77 1.26
CA GLU A 67 -16.90 11.12 1.13
C GLU A 67 -17.69 10.15 0.22
N MET A 68 -17.04 9.57 -0.80
CA MET A 68 -17.69 8.64 -1.71
C MET A 68 -18.05 7.33 -1.03
N ILE A 69 -17.21 6.82 -0.12
CA ILE A 69 -17.53 5.61 0.66
C ILE A 69 -18.70 5.82 1.64
N LYS A 70 -19.04 7.08 1.98
CA LYS A 70 -20.24 7.39 2.80
C LYS A 70 -21.50 7.53 1.94
N THR A 71 -21.37 8.12 0.75
CA THR A 71 -22.51 8.51 -0.09
C THR A 71 -22.83 7.50 -1.19
N ARG A 72 -21.81 6.82 -1.73
CA ARG A 72 -21.86 5.84 -2.84
C ARG A 72 -20.84 4.71 -2.60
N PRO A 73 -20.95 3.96 -1.49
CA PRO A 73 -19.99 2.89 -1.14
C PRO A 73 -19.84 1.83 -2.25
N GLU A 74 -20.90 1.57 -3.02
CA GLU A 74 -20.90 0.62 -4.12
C GLU A 74 -19.89 0.93 -5.21
N LEU A 75 -19.65 2.21 -5.50
CA LEU A 75 -18.64 2.62 -6.47
C LEU A 75 -17.23 2.39 -5.92
N VAL A 76 -17.00 2.74 -4.65
CA VAL A 76 -15.70 2.55 -4.00
C VAL A 76 -15.32 1.07 -4.00
N TRP A 77 -16.24 0.20 -3.55
CA TRP A 77 -16.01 -1.25 -3.52
C TRP A 77 -15.88 -1.86 -4.91
N LYS A 78 -16.63 -1.38 -5.93
CA LYS A 78 -16.43 -1.79 -7.33
C LYS A 78 -14.98 -1.57 -7.77
N TYR A 79 -14.44 -0.37 -7.59
CA TYR A 79 -13.10 -0.05 -8.08
C TYR A 79 -11.98 -0.64 -7.22
N LEU A 80 -12.16 -0.72 -5.91
CA LEU A 80 -11.25 -1.46 -5.04
C LEU A 80 -11.22 -2.96 -5.40
N GLY A 81 -12.36 -3.56 -5.73
CA GLY A 81 -12.43 -4.93 -6.25
C GLY A 81 -11.68 -5.11 -7.57
N GLN A 82 -11.76 -4.13 -8.48
CA GLN A 82 -10.99 -4.18 -9.72
C GLN A 82 -9.48 -4.07 -9.47
N ILE A 83 -9.06 -3.20 -8.55
CA ILE A 83 -7.66 -3.05 -8.15
C ILE A 83 -7.17 -4.35 -7.54
N GLU A 84 -7.85 -4.85 -6.51
CA GLU A 84 -7.50 -6.11 -5.83
C GLU A 84 -7.42 -7.27 -6.82
N LYS A 85 -8.39 -7.43 -7.72
CA LYS A 85 -8.37 -8.49 -8.72
C LYS A 85 -7.16 -8.41 -9.64
N ARG A 86 -6.72 -7.21 -10.03
CA ARG A 86 -5.53 -7.01 -10.87
C ARG A 86 -4.23 -7.28 -10.13
N THR A 87 -4.22 -7.11 -8.81
CA THR A 87 -3.00 -7.18 -7.98
C THR A 87 -2.90 -8.47 -7.16
N ARG A 88 -3.96 -9.28 -7.09
CA ARG A 88 -4.06 -10.47 -6.23
C ARG A 88 -2.90 -11.45 -6.30
N THR A 89 -2.37 -11.69 -7.50
CA THR A 89 -1.31 -12.68 -7.70
C THR A 89 0.09 -12.10 -7.51
N ALA A 90 0.20 -10.78 -7.34
CA ALA A 90 1.46 -10.12 -7.08
C ALA A 90 1.97 -10.52 -5.69
N LYS A 91 3.29 -10.54 -5.57
CA LYS A 91 4.00 -10.85 -4.33
C LYS A 91 5.08 -9.81 -4.12
N PHE A 92 5.55 -9.68 -2.88
CA PHE A 92 6.74 -8.90 -2.60
C PHE A 92 7.92 -9.32 -3.50
N ASN A 93 8.81 -8.37 -3.76
CA ASN A 93 10.00 -8.56 -4.60
C ASN A 93 11.29 -8.45 -3.79
N ARG A 94 12.42 -8.54 -4.50
CA ARG A 94 13.76 -8.52 -3.90
C ARG A 94 14.03 -7.29 -3.02
N ALA A 95 13.48 -6.12 -3.36
CA ALA A 95 13.69 -4.91 -2.57
C ALA A 95 13.06 -5.04 -1.16
N HIS A 96 11.87 -5.62 -1.07
CA HIS A 96 11.19 -5.89 0.20
C HIS A 96 11.96 -6.91 1.03
N GLU A 97 12.44 -8.00 0.41
CA GLU A 97 13.25 -9.01 1.09
C GLU A 97 14.54 -8.43 1.68
N VAL A 98 15.22 -7.56 0.93
CA VAL A 98 16.46 -6.93 1.39
C VAL A 98 16.18 -6.01 2.58
N ILE A 99 15.09 -5.24 2.56
CA ILE A 99 14.69 -4.39 3.69
C ILE A 99 14.40 -5.25 4.92
N ALA A 100 13.65 -6.35 4.77
CA ALA A 100 13.37 -7.28 5.86
C ALA A 100 14.66 -7.92 6.42
N GLU A 101 15.62 -8.27 5.56
CA GLU A 101 16.92 -8.80 5.97
C GLU A 101 17.76 -7.77 6.74
N MET A 102 17.67 -6.48 6.37
CA MET A 102 18.39 -5.42 7.06
C MET A 102 17.97 -5.28 8.52
N GLU A 103 16.75 -5.65 8.91
CA GLU A 103 16.34 -5.70 10.32
C GLU A 103 17.20 -6.67 11.16
N LYS A 104 17.86 -7.65 10.53
CA LYS A 104 18.78 -8.60 11.20
C LYS A 104 20.18 -8.03 11.38
N HIS A 105 20.55 -7.01 10.63
CA HIS A 105 21.90 -6.46 10.58
C HIS A 105 22.04 -5.10 11.27
N PHE A 106 20.93 -4.38 11.45
CA PHE A 106 20.92 -3.07 12.07
C PHE A 106 20.07 -3.07 13.36
N PRO A 107 20.51 -2.38 14.43
CA PRO A 107 19.77 -2.33 15.68
C PRO A 107 18.35 -1.77 15.54
N HIS A 108 18.17 -0.76 14.70
CA HIS A 108 16.87 -0.13 14.46
C HIS A 108 16.63 0.05 12.97
N VAL A 109 15.58 -0.61 12.48
CA VAL A 109 15.08 -0.43 11.11
C VAL A 109 13.59 -0.18 11.23
N LEU A 110 13.12 0.87 10.56
CA LEU A 110 11.71 1.22 10.46
C LEU A 110 11.36 1.39 8.98
N VAL A 111 10.25 0.78 8.57
CA VAL A 111 9.68 1.00 7.26
C VAL A 111 8.46 1.89 7.40
N PHE A 112 8.51 3.08 6.80
CA PHE A 112 7.36 3.96 6.62
C PHE A 112 6.89 3.82 5.17
N THR A 113 5.74 3.19 4.96
CA THR A 113 5.23 2.90 3.61
C THR A 113 3.89 3.57 3.34
N GLN A 114 3.79 4.19 2.17
CA GLN A 114 2.53 4.70 1.60
C GLN A 114 1.72 3.62 0.88
N ASN A 115 2.27 2.41 0.71
CA ASN A 115 1.59 1.33 0.03
C ASN A 115 0.59 0.64 0.96
N ILE A 116 -0.48 0.12 0.36
CA ILE A 116 -1.52 -0.66 1.05
C ILE A 116 -1.46 -2.15 0.70
N ASP A 117 -0.41 -2.59 0.01
CA ASP A 117 -0.23 -3.95 -0.53
C ASP A 117 0.20 -4.98 0.53
N GLY A 118 0.66 -4.52 1.70
CA GLY A 118 1.15 -5.39 2.79
C GLY A 118 2.47 -6.12 2.48
N PHE A 119 3.17 -5.79 1.39
CA PHE A 119 4.33 -6.56 0.91
C PHE A 119 5.53 -6.51 1.86
N HIS A 120 5.74 -5.42 2.59
CA HIS A 120 6.80 -5.36 3.61
C HIS A 120 6.59 -6.39 4.72
N ALA A 121 5.38 -6.47 5.28
CA ALA A 121 5.06 -7.45 6.30
C ALA A 121 5.13 -8.88 5.76
N GLN A 122 4.64 -9.10 4.53
CA GLN A 122 4.73 -10.42 3.88
C GLN A 122 6.18 -10.85 3.59
N ALA A 123 7.08 -9.91 3.30
CA ALA A 123 8.51 -10.17 3.11
C ALA A 123 9.27 -10.39 4.42
N GLY A 124 8.66 -10.08 5.57
CA GLY A 124 9.21 -10.35 6.90
C GLY A 124 9.68 -9.13 7.69
N SER A 125 9.46 -7.90 7.20
CA SER A 125 9.71 -6.68 7.98
C SER A 125 8.77 -6.64 9.20
N LYS A 126 9.31 -6.37 10.38
CA LYS A 126 8.57 -6.39 11.65
C LYS A 126 8.17 -5.00 12.12
N ASN A 127 8.96 -3.97 11.79
CA ASN A 127 8.71 -2.60 12.19
C ASN A 127 8.21 -1.80 10.97
N VAL A 128 6.90 -1.87 10.72
CA VAL A 128 6.26 -1.25 9.55
C VAL A 128 5.17 -0.30 9.99
N ILE A 129 5.23 0.94 9.50
CA ILE A 129 4.17 1.93 9.52
C ILE A 129 3.56 1.97 8.12
N ASP A 130 2.41 1.32 7.97
CA ASP A 130 1.55 1.36 6.80
C ASP A 130 0.64 2.59 6.87
N ILE A 131 1.19 3.77 6.54
CA ILE A 131 0.54 5.06 6.85
C ILE A 131 -0.80 5.24 6.11
N HIS A 132 -0.99 4.57 4.98
CA HIS A 132 -2.25 4.56 4.24
C HIS A 132 -3.12 3.31 4.50
N GLY A 133 -2.72 2.45 5.43
CA GLY A 133 -3.46 1.25 5.82
C GLY A 133 -3.06 -0.02 5.06
N ASP A 134 -3.88 -1.07 5.21
CA ASP A 134 -3.73 -2.40 4.61
C ASP A 134 -5.03 -2.80 3.90
N MET A 135 -4.96 -2.99 2.57
CA MET A 135 -6.13 -3.39 1.79
C MET A 135 -6.65 -4.78 2.17
N HIS A 136 -5.88 -5.62 2.85
CA HIS A 136 -6.32 -6.94 3.28
C HIS A 136 -7.15 -6.88 4.56
N LYS A 137 -7.33 -5.71 5.18
CA LYS A 137 -8.09 -5.57 6.42
C LYS A 137 -9.35 -4.74 6.17
N VAL A 138 -10.46 -5.18 6.75
CA VAL A 138 -11.73 -4.47 6.77
C VAL A 138 -12.22 -4.30 8.19
N TYR A 139 -12.94 -3.22 8.45
CA TYR A 139 -13.51 -2.92 9.77
C TYR A 139 -14.89 -2.28 9.65
N CYS A 140 -15.69 -2.41 10.70
CA CYS A 140 -16.96 -1.71 10.81
C CYS A 140 -16.74 -0.32 11.43
N PRO A 141 -17.24 0.77 10.83
CA PRO A 141 -17.12 2.10 11.43
C PRO A 141 -18.07 2.36 12.61
N LYS A 142 -18.96 1.40 12.96
CA LYS A 142 -19.98 1.57 14.01
C LYS A 142 -19.81 0.64 15.22
N CYS A 143 -19.00 -0.41 15.12
CA CYS A 143 -18.79 -1.37 16.19
C CYS A 143 -17.37 -1.96 16.09
N PHE A 144 -17.01 -2.87 16.99
CA PHE A 144 -15.65 -3.41 17.09
C PHE A 144 -15.31 -4.50 16.05
N TRP A 145 -16.25 -4.82 15.16
CA TRP A 145 -16.02 -5.86 14.16
C TRP A 145 -14.92 -5.48 13.17
N SER A 146 -13.98 -6.40 12.94
CA SER A 146 -12.98 -6.31 11.88
C SER A 146 -12.58 -7.70 11.40
N LYS A 147 -12.03 -7.78 10.18
CA LYS A 147 -11.62 -9.03 9.56
C LYS A 147 -10.46 -8.81 8.60
N LYS A 148 -9.54 -9.78 8.53
CA LYS A 148 -8.59 -9.90 7.42
C LYS A 148 -9.21 -10.71 6.29
N LEU A 149 -9.12 -10.21 5.07
CA LEU A 149 -9.62 -10.83 3.85
C LEU A 149 -8.45 -11.33 3.02
N ASP A 150 -8.59 -12.54 2.48
CA ASP A 150 -7.65 -13.06 1.49
C ASP A 150 -7.85 -12.40 0.13
N ASN A 151 -9.09 -12.02 -0.18
CA ASN A 151 -9.48 -11.32 -1.40
C ASN A 151 -10.92 -10.77 -1.30
N TYR A 152 -11.38 -10.08 -2.33
CA TYR A 152 -12.69 -9.42 -2.37
C TYR A 152 -13.77 -10.17 -3.17
N GLU A 153 -13.53 -11.40 -3.67
CA GLU A 153 -14.50 -12.10 -4.55
C GLU A 153 -15.84 -12.41 -3.89
N GLN A 154 -15.84 -12.60 -2.58
CA GLN A 154 -17.04 -12.96 -1.81
C GLN A 154 -17.76 -11.72 -1.24
N LEU A 155 -17.26 -10.51 -1.49
CA LEU A 155 -17.90 -9.28 -1.03
C LEU A 155 -19.04 -8.90 -1.98
N SER A 156 -20.15 -8.45 -1.40
CA SER A 156 -21.18 -7.76 -2.16
C SER A 156 -20.66 -6.40 -2.62
N SER A 157 -21.39 -5.72 -3.53
CA SER A 157 -21.05 -4.36 -3.96
C SER A 157 -21.06 -3.35 -2.79
N SER A 158 -21.81 -3.61 -1.73
CA SER A 158 -21.80 -2.82 -0.50
C SER A 158 -21.77 -3.78 0.69
N PRO A 159 -20.58 -4.28 1.07
CA PRO A 159 -20.45 -5.27 2.12
C PRO A 159 -20.86 -4.64 3.46
N THR A 160 -21.60 -5.40 4.25
CA THR A 160 -22.14 -4.95 5.53
C THR A 160 -21.57 -5.76 6.68
N CYS A 161 -21.56 -5.13 7.85
CA CYS A 161 -21.05 -5.71 9.08
C CYS A 161 -22.02 -6.82 9.50
N PRO A 162 -21.53 -8.04 9.77
CA PRO A 162 -22.39 -9.13 10.21
C PRO A 162 -23.02 -8.86 11.60
N ASP A 163 -22.41 -8.00 12.41
CA ASP A 163 -22.86 -7.75 13.78
C ASP A 163 -23.92 -6.64 13.87
N CYS A 164 -23.84 -5.61 13.02
CA CYS A 164 -24.71 -4.42 13.14
C CYS A 164 -25.32 -3.91 11.82
N GLY A 165 -25.01 -4.54 10.68
CA GLY A 165 -25.56 -4.20 9.37
C GLY A 165 -25.02 -2.92 8.74
N ALA A 166 -24.12 -2.18 9.39
CA ALA A 166 -23.48 -1.00 8.81
C ALA A 166 -22.53 -1.38 7.66
N VAL A 167 -22.38 -0.53 6.65
CA VAL A 167 -21.39 -0.74 5.58
C VAL A 167 -19.99 -0.82 6.19
N ILE A 168 -19.25 -1.88 5.88
CA ILE A 168 -17.86 -2.05 6.32
C ILE A 168 -16.93 -1.24 5.42
N ARG A 169 -15.75 -0.92 5.95
CA ARG A 169 -14.73 -0.15 5.26
C ARG A 169 -13.45 -0.96 5.15
N PRO A 170 -12.68 -0.82 4.05
CA PRO A 170 -11.30 -1.26 4.05
C PRO A 170 -10.48 -0.38 5.00
N ASP A 171 -9.43 -0.93 5.58
CA ASP A 171 -8.39 -0.20 6.31
C ASP A 171 -7.47 0.49 5.30
N VAL A 172 -8.04 1.42 4.53
CA VAL A 172 -7.34 2.22 3.52
C VAL A 172 -7.71 3.68 3.75
N VAL A 173 -6.69 4.53 3.83
CA VAL A 173 -6.89 5.99 3.92
C VAL A 173 -7.26 6.51 2.54
N PHE A 174 -8.46 7.07 2.42
CA PHE A 174 -8.93 7.63 1.15
C PHE A 174 -8.53 9.09 0.97
N PHE A 175 -8.67 9.59 -0.26
CA PHE A 175 -8.49 11.01 -0.52
C PHE A 175 -9.42 11.87 0.33
N GLY A 176 -8.87 12.95 0.88
CA GLY A 176 -9.59 13.88 1.74
C GLY A 176 -9.73 13.39 3.19
N GLU A 177 -9.19 12.22 3.55
CA GLU A 177 -9.11 11.78 4.94
C GLU A 177 -7.76 12.17 5.56
N ASN A 178 -7.75 12.32 6.89
CA ASN A 178 -6.51 12.52 7.64
C ASN A 178 -5.75 11.19 7.74
N LEU A 179 -4.42 11.28 7.80
CA LEU A 179 -3.58 10.13 8.15
C LEU A 179 -3.87 9.71 9.61
N PRO A 180 -3.79 8.41 9.92
CA PRO A 180 -4.00 7.91 11.28
C PRO A 180 -2.86 8.35 12.21
N GLU A 181 -3.18 9.17 13.21
CA GLU A 181 -2.20 9.68 14.19
C GLU A 181 -1.65 8.56 15.08
N ASP A 182 -2.43 7.51 15.34
CA ASP A 182 -2.04 6.37 16.17
C ASP A 182 -0.98 5.45 15.52
N LYS A 183 -0.68 5.67 14.24
CA LYS A 183 0.39 4.95 13.52
C LYS A 183 1.76 5.62 13.59
N ILE A 184 1.86 6.85 14.10
CA ILE A 184 3.10 7.65 14.14
C ILE A 184 3.69 7.67 15.54
#